data_AF-A0A7C5I441-F1
#
_entry.id   AF-A0A7C5I441-F1
#
_cell.length_a   1.000
_cell.length_b   1.000
_cell.length_c   1.000
_cell.angle_alpha   90.00
_cell.angle_beta   90.00
_cell.angle_gamma   90.00
#
_symmetry.space_group_name_H-M   'P 1'
#
loop_
_entity.id
_entity.type
_entity.pdbx_description
1 polymer ?
#
loop_
_entity_poly.entity_id
_entity_poly.type
_entity_poly.pdbx_seq_one_letter_code
_entity_poly.pdbx_strand_id
1 'polypeptide(L)'
;MEISVIILILSFIILLALNVPIAVSIALSTILTMLFTINPVPALTTVAQQMTSGINRFALIAIPFFILSGQFMGRGGIARRLIDFAKAVVGMFPGGLAYV
;
A
#
# COMPACT_ATOMS: atom_id res chain seq x y z
N MET A 1 18.20 -26.91 -3.94
CA MET A 1 17.27 -26.48 -2.87
C MET A 1 17.98 -25.99 -1.60
N GLU A 2 19.29 -26.23 -1.44
CA GLU A 2 20.00 -25.87 -0.19
C GLU A 2 20.61 -24.44 -0.17
N ILE A 3 21.27 -24.01 -1.26
CA ILE A 3 22.12 -22.79 -1.24
C ILE A 3 21.31 -21.49 -1.25
N SER A 4 20.22 -21.43 -2.02
CA SER A 4 19.39 -20.22 -2.13
C SER A 4 18.76 -19.83 -0.79
N VAL A 5 18.35 -20.81 0.02
CA VAL A 5 17.78 -20.57 1.35
C VAL A 5 18.84 -20.02 2.30
N ILE A 6 20.05 -20.56 2.25
CA ILE A 6 21.18 -20.09 3.07
C ILE A 6 21.51 -18.64 2.71
N ILE A 7 21.63 -18.30 1.43
CA ILE A 7 21.93 -16.93 0.99
C ILE A 7 20.83 -15.97 1.45
N LEU A 8 19.56 -16.35 1.31
CA LEU A 8 18.42 -15.53 1.71
C LEU A 8 18.44 -15.24 3.22
N ILE A 9 18.53 -16.29 4.04
CA ILE A 9 18.48 -16.17 5.50
C ILE A 9 19.70 -15.42 6.02
N LEU A 10 20.89 -15.75 5.53
CA LEU A 10 22.14 -15.18 6.02
C LEU A 10 22.25 -13.71 5.64
N SER A 11 21.90 -13.34 4.41
CA SER A 11 21.87 -11.92 3.99
C SER A 11 20.80 -11.11 4.75
N PHE A 12 19.61 -11.69 4.97
CA PHE A 12 18.54 -11.04 5.73
C PHE A 12 18.94 -10.76 7.18
N ILE A 13 19.53 -11.75 7.87
CA ILE A 13 19.98 -11.60 9.27
C ILE A 13 21.10 -10.54 9.37
N ILE A 14 22.05 -10.52 8.44
CA ILE A 14 23.11 -9.51 8.42
C ILE A 14 22.51 -8.10 8.24
N LEU A 15 21.56 -7.93 7.31
CA LEU A 15 20.90 -6.64 7.08
C LEU A 15 20.12 -6.16 8.31
N LEU A 16 19.45 -7.08 9.02
CA LEU A 16 18.79 -6.75 10.29
C LEU A 16 19.78 -6.39 11.40
N ALA A 17 20.90 -7.11 11.52
CA ALA A 17 21.95 -6.80 12.49
C ALA A 17 22.57 -5.40 12.25
N LEU A 18 22.59 -4.96 11.00
CA LEU A 18 22.99 -3.61 10.60
C LEU A 18 21.90 -2.54 10.84
N ASN A 19 20.78 -2.89 11.50
CA ASN A 19 19.63 -2.01 11.74
C ASN A 19 18.99 -1.42 10.46
N VAL A 20 19.11 -2.12 9.33
CA VAL A 20 18.42 -1.72 8.09
C VAL A 20 16.90 -1.95 8.27
N PRO A 21 16.03 -1.02 7.82
CA PRO A 21 14.58 -1.19 7.89
C PRO A 21 14.15 -2.53 7.30
N ILE A 22 13.26 -3.24 8.00
CA ILE A 22 12.87 -4.63 7.68
C ILE A 22 12.44 -4.79 6.21
N ALA A 23 11.68 -3.84 5.67
CA ALA A 23 11.23 -3.85 4.28
C ALA A 23 12.40 -3.84 3.28
N VAL A 24 13.44 -3.04 3.55
CA VAL A 24 14.64 -2.95 2.72
C VAL A 24 15.46 -4.23 2.85
N SER A 25 15.54 -4.79 4.06
CA SER A 25 16.23 -6.06 4.32
C SER A 25 15.61 -7.23 3.55
N ILE A 26 14.28 -7.33 3.50
CA ILE A 26 13.56 -8.34 2.71
C ILE A 26 13.83 -8.15 1.21
N ALA A 27 13.75 -6.91 0.72
CA ALA A 27 13.97 -6.62 -0.69
C ALA A 27 15.39 -6.99 -1.15
N LEU A 28 16.41 -6.53 -0.42
CA LEU A 28 17.81 -6.75 -0.78
C LEU A 28 18.21 -8.24 -0.68
N SER A 29 17.80 -8.93 0.38
CA SER A 29 18.08 -10.37 0.54
C SER A 29 17.44 -11.22 -0.57
N THR A 30 16.23 -10.86 -0.99
CA THR A 30 15.52 -11.51 -2.12
C THR A 30 16.24 -11.27 -3.45
N ILE A 31 16.67 -10.03 -3.72
CA ILE A 31 17.40 -9.65 -4.94
C ILE A 31 18.74 -10.38 -5.00
N LEU A 32 19.50 -10.37 -3.90
CA LEU A 32 20.78 -11.09 -3.80
C LEU A 32 20.60 -12.59 -4.08
N THR A 33 19.59 -13.21 -3.47
CA THR A 33 19.31 -14.63 -3.67
C THR A 33 18.94 -14.96 -5.12
N MET A 34 18.12 -14.11 -5.76
CA MET A 34 17.75 -14.29 -7.17
C MET A 34 18.95 -14.13 -8.11
N LEU A 35 19.82 -13.14 -7.87
CA LEU A 35 21.04 -12.92 -8.67
C LEU A 35 22.04 -14.08 -8.58
N PHE A 36 22.11 -14.75 -7.44
CA PHE A 36 22.99 -15.91 -7.25
C PHE A 36 22.41 -17.23 -7.76
N THR A 37 21.07 -17.33 -7.87
CA THR A 37 20.40 -18.59 -8.25
C THR A 37 20.02 -18.64 -9.72
N ILE A 38 19.77 -17.48 -10.35
CA ILE A 38 19.23 -17.34 -11.71
C ILE A 38 20.17 -16.44 -12.51
N ASN A 39 20.17 -16.58 -13.85
CA ASN A 39 20.87 -15.65 -14.73
C ASN A 39 20.48 -14.18 -14.43
N PRO A 40 21.42 -13.22 -14.51
CA PRO A 40 21.19 -11.85 -14.05
C PRO A 40 20.02 -11.16 -14.75
N VAL A 41 19.87 -11.40 -16.06
CA VAL A 41 18.82 -10.77 -16.88
C VAL A 41 17.41 -11.17 -16.41
N PRO A 42 17.03 -12.46 -16.37
CA PRO A 42 15.72 -12.86 -15.86
C PRO A 42 15.50 -12.52 -14.37
N ALA A 43 16.57 -12.56 -13.55
CA ALA A 43 16.48 -12.19 -12.14
C ALA A 43 16.03 -10.73 -11.95
N LEU A 44 16.67 -9.78 -12.65
CA LEU A 44 16.29 -8.36 -12.55
C LEU A 44 14.89 -8.11 -13.11
N THR A 45 14.51 -8.74 -14.22
CA THR A 45 13.19 -8.53 -14.82
C THR A 45 12.08 -9.02 -13.90
N THR A 46 12.25 -10.16 -13.22
CA THR A 46 11.27 -10.69 -12.27
C THR A 46 11.14 -9.81 -11.04
N VAL A 47 12.24 -9.28 -10.50
CA VAL A 47 12.20 -8.31 -9.40
C VAL A 47 11.43 -7.06 -9.82
N ALA A 48 11.76 -6.47 -10.98
CA ALA A 48 11.11 -5.27 -11.49
C ALA A 48 9.60 -5.47 -11.71
N GLN A 49 9.21 -6.63 -12.24
CA GLN A 49 7.80 -6.99 -12.41
C GLN A 49 7.08 -7.10 -11.06
N GLN A 50 7.64 -7.81 -10.07
CA GLN A 50 7.02 -7.94 -8.76
C GLN A 50 6.88 -6.60 -8.02
N MET A 51 7.88 -5.72 -8.13
CA MET A 51 7.80 -4.36 -7.57
C MET A 51 6.69 -3.54 -8.25
N THR A 52 6.58 -3.63 -9.58
CA THR A 52 5.52 -2.94 -10.34
C THR A 52 4.13 -3.47 -10.00
N SER A 53 3.96 -4.80 -9.89
CA SER A 53 2.70 -5.42 -9.44
C SER A 53 2.34 -5.04 -8.00
N GLY A 54 3.34 -4.80 -7.15
CA GLY A 54 3.14 -4.29 -5.79
C GLY A 54 2.57 -2.87 -5.74
N ILE A 55 2.96 -2.01 -6.68
CA ILE A 55 2.47 -0.63 -6.82
C ILE A 55 1.12 -0.59 -7.54
N ASN A 56 0.87 -1.50 -8.49
CA ASN A 56 -0.39 -1.56 -9.23
C ASN A 56 -1.53 -2.21 -8.43
N ARG A 57 -1.72 -1.81 -7.17
CA ARG A 57 -2.82 -2.27 -6.32
C ARG A 57 -4.02 -1.35 -6.49
N PHE A 58 -5.18 -1.94 -6.78
CA PHE A 58 -6.48 -1.27 -6.84
C PHE A 58 -6.74 -0.36 -5.62
N ALA A 59 -6.19 -0.73 -4.45
CA ALA A 59 -6.25 0.06 -3.23
C ALA A 59 -5.60 1.45 -3.37
N LEU A 60 -4.48 1.59 -4.09
CA LEU A 60 -3.84 2.91 -4.29
C LEU A 60 -4.65 3.80 -5.21
N ILE A 61 -5.41 3.22 -6.15
CA ILE A 61 -6.34 3.92 -7.03
C ILE A 61 -7.59 4.38 -6.26
N ALA A 62 -7.93 3.73 -5.14
CA ALA A 62 -9.03 4.16 -4.28
C ALA A 62 -8.80 5.56 -3.68
N ILE A 63 -7.56 5.94 -3.36
CA ILE A 63 -7.23 7.25 -2.79
C ILE A 63 -7.61 8.41 -3.73
N PRO A 64 -7.11 8.48 -4.98
CA PRO A 64 -7.49 9.56 -5.90
C PRO A 64 -8.98 9.53 -6.24
N PHE A 65 -9.60 8.35 -6.36
CA PHE A 65 -11.05 8.29 -6.58
C PHE A 65 -11.86 8.78 -5.37
N PHE A 66 -11.45 8.49 -4.14
CA PHE A 66 -12.08 9.04 -2.95
C PHE A 66 -12.00 10.58 -2.92
N ILE A 67 -10.82 11.12 -3.26
CA ILE A 67 -10.61 12.57 -3.34
C ILE A 67 -11.51 13.18 -4.42
N LEU A 68 -11.57 12.58 -5.62
CA LEU A 68 -12.42 13.03 -6.72
C LEU A 68 -13.90 12.95 -6.38
N SER A 69 -14.36 11.85 -5.80
CA SER A 69 -15.74 11.69 -5.32
C SER A 69 -16.08 12.76 -4.27
N GLY A 70 -15.16 13.03 -3.32
CA GLY A 70 -15.34 14.10 -2.34
C GLY A 70 -15.47 15.49 -3.00
N GLN A 71 -14.63 15.79 -3.99
CA GLN A 71 -14.71 17.04 -4.75
C GLN A 71 -16.02 17.16 -5.55
N PHE A 72 -16.49 16.08 -6.16
CA PHE A 72 -17.78 16.04 -6.85
C PHE A 72 -18.95 16.22 -5.90
N MET A 73 -18.93 15.57 -4.74
CA MET A 73 -19.98 15.71 -3.73
C MET A 73 -20.03 17.13 -3.15
N GLY A 74 -18.86 17.75 -2.94
CA GLY A 74 -18.74 19.12 -2.47
C GLY A 74 -19.25 20.14 -3.48
N ARG A 75 -18.75 20.10 -4.73
CA ARG A 75 -19.16 21.05 -5.78
C ARG A 75 -20.57 20.82 -6.29
N GLY A 76 -21.01 19.57 -6.38
CA GLY A 76 -22.35 19.20 -6.82
C GLY A 76 -23.45 19.40 -5.77
N GLY A 77 -23.10 19.84 -4.56
CA GLY A 77 -24.07 20.05 -3.47
C GLY A 77 -24.66 18.76 -2.87
N ILE A 78 -24.21 17.58 -3.34
CA ILE A 78 -24.66 16.28 -2.82
C ILE A 78 -24.29 16.15 -1.35
N ALA A 79 -23.09 16.58 -0.95
CA ALA A 79 -22.66 16.58 0.44
C ALA A 79 -23.63 17.36 1.34
N ARG A 80 -24.06 18.55 0.89
CA ARG A 80 -25.03 19.39 1.60
C ARG A 80 -26.38 18.69 1.74
N ARG A 81 -26.91 18.15 0.63
CA ARG A 81 -28.18 17.41 0.61
C ARG A 81 -28.15 16.18 1.52
N LEU A 82 -27.03 15.48 1.59
CA LEU A 82 -26.85 14.32 2.47
C LEU A 82 -26.89 14.73 3.95
N ILE A 83 -26.23 15.85 4.29
CA ILE A 83 -26.28 16.43 5.64
C ILE A 83 -27.70 16.86 5.99
N ASP A 84 -28.41 17.54 5.08
CA ASP A 84 -29.77 18.01 5.33
C ASP A 84 -30.75 16.84 5.49
N PHE A 85 -30.56 15.74 4.73
CA PHE A 85 -31.29 14.50 4.93
C PHE A 85 -31.00 13.87 6.30
N ALA A 86 -29.73 13.75 6.69
CA ALA A 86 -29.35 13.24 8.00
C ALA A 86 -29.98 14.10 9.13
N LYS A 87 -29.94 15.44 9.01
CA LYS A 87 -30.62 16.37 9.95
C LYS A 87 -32.10 16.09 10.07
N ALA A 88 -32.80 15.84 8.97
CA ALA A 88 -34.23 15.55 9.01
C ALA A 88 -34.54 14.25 9.78
N VAL A 89 -33.64 13.26 9.74
CA VAL A 89 -33.82 11.97 10.42
C VAL A 89 -33.42 12.03 11.90
N VAL A 90 -32.26 12.61 12.23
CA VAL A 90 -31.68 12.55 13.60
C VAL A 90 -31.68 13.90 14.34
N GLY A 91 -32.15 14.98 13.71
CA GLY A 91 -32.06 16.34 14.25
C GLY A 91 -32.90 16.61 15.52
N MET A 92 -33.84 15.73 15.85
CA MET A 92 -34.59 15.84 17.12
C MET A 92 -33.75 15.46 18.34
N PHE A 93 -32.68 14.69 18.16
CA PHE A 93 -31.80 14.29 19.25
C PHE A 93 -30.71 15.35 19.45
N PRO A 94 -30.51 15.86 20.68
CA PRO A 94 -29.44 16.81 20.96
C PRO A 94 -28.08 16.19 20.64
N GLY A 95 -27.30 16.86 19.79
CA GLY A 95 -26.04 16.35 19.28
C GLY A 95 -26.16 15.33 18.13
N GLY A 96 -27.34 15.12 17.54
CA GLY A 96 -27.62 14.04 16.57
C GLY A 96 -26.70 13.99 15.35
N LEU A 97 -26.07 15.09 14.94
CA LEU A 97 -25.06 15.08 13.88
C LEU A 97 -23.60 15.05 14.37
N ALA A 98 -23.35 15.34 15.65
CA ALA A 98 -22.02 15.61 16.19
C ALA A 98 -21.16 16.49 15.25
N TYR A 99 -21.77 17.54 14.69
CA TYR A 99 -21.12 18.45 13.76
C TYR A 99 -20.18 19.37 14.55
N VAL A 100 -18.87 19.24 14.32
CA VAL A 100 -17.80 20.11 14.88
C VAL A 100 -17.48 21.22 13.90
#